data_AF-A0AAF0LJG7-F1
#
_entry.id   AF-A0AAF0LJG7-F1
#
_cell.length_a   1.000
_cell.length_b   1.000
_cell.length_c   1.000
_cell.angle_alpha   90.00
_cell.angle_beta   90.00
_cell.angle_gamma   90.00
#
_symmetry.space_group_name_H-M   'P 1'
#
loop_
_entity.id
_entity.type
_entity.pdbx_description
1 polymer ?
#
loop_
_entity_poly.entity_id
_entity_poly.type
_entity_poly.pdbx_seq_one_letter_code
_entity_poly.pdbx_strand_id
1 'polypeptide(L)'
;MLDMDIEGMPEDERLTILAQLEANRPGSAAKAGGTLAGPATPDRPDIPVWDYQRHVDEHPDVDIADLIAVRFPVVLYGGEDFTITSVADHLNLPVRPSQPWTLATELDMWNHLHTAGIVRWNSERRAVEHIRPQDDYRAALHEWGIARRADADAR
;
A
#
# COMPACT_ATOMS: atom_id res chain seq x y z
N MET A 1 10.87 24.62 -12.06
CA MET A 1 10.37 23.39 -11.43
C MET A 1 9.07 23.10 -12.16
N LEU A 2 9.03 22.03 -12.95
CA LEU A 2 7.86 21.72 -13.78
C LEU A 2 6.74 21.25 -12.83
N ASP A 3 5.78 22.12 -12.55
CA ASP A 3 4.44 21.71 -12.12
C ASP A 3 3.85 20.92 -13.28
N MET A 4 3.96 19.61 -13.20
CA MET A 4 3.32 18.72 -14.15
C MET A 4 1.93 18.43 -13.58
N ASP A 5 0.92 19.07 -14.18
CA ASP A 5 -0.48 18.83 -13.90
C ASP A 5 -0.80 17.36 -14.23
N ILE A 6 -1.17 16.58 -13.21
CA ILE A 6 -1.29 15.10 -13.24
C ILE A 6 -2.75 14.64 -13.35
N GLU A 7 -3.69 15.54 -13.59
CA GLU A 7 -5.07 15.16 -13.90
C GLU A 7 -5.12 14.35 -15.21
N GLY A 8 -5.37 13.04 -15.09
CA GLY A 8 -5.72 12.18 -16.24
C GLY A 8 -4.59 11.34 -16.84
N MET A 9 -3.43 11.21 -16.18
CA MET A 9 -2.36 10.33 -16.66
C MET A 9 -2.80 8.85 -16.65
N PRO A 10 -2.71 8.14 -17.79
CA PRO A 10 -2.95 6.70 -17.88
C PRO A 10 -1.99 5.89 -17.00
N GLU A 11 -2.51 4.81 -16.41
CA GLU A 11 -1.81 3.97 -15.44
C GLU A 11 -0.56 3.28 -16.03
N ASP A 12 -0.61 2.89 -17.29
CA ASP A 12 0.50 2.32 -18.05
C ASP A 12 1.62 3.33 -18.31
N GLU A 13 1.27 4.58 -18.58
CA GLU A 13 2.21 5.68 -18.75
C GLU A 13 2.89 6.03 -17.41
N ARG A 14 2.12 6.01 -16.31
CA ARG A 14 2.62 6.16 -14.94
C ARG A 14 3.62 5.08 -14.57
N LEU A 15 3.27 3.81 -14.78
CA LEU A 15 4.14 2.66 -14.48
C LEU A 15 5.43 2.73 -15.32
N THR A 16 5.35 3.21 -16.55
CA THR A 16 6.51 3.44 -17.41
C THR A 16 7.44 4.51 -16.83
N ILE A 17 6.90 5.63 -16.33
CA ILE A 17 7.69 6.68 -15.69
C ILE A 17 8.34 6.18 -14.40
N LEU A 18 7.62 5.41 -13.58
CA LEU A 18 8.18 4.81 -12.37
C LEU A 18 9.29 3.81 -12.69
N ALA A 19 9.10 2.95 -13.69
CA ALA A 19 10.14 2.03 -14.14
C ALA A 19 11.39 2.77 -14.65
N GLN A 20 11.20 3.85 -15.41
CA GLN A 20 12.31 4.70 -15.88
C GLN A 20 13.03 5.42 -14.74
N LEU A 21 12.28 5.93 -13.74
CA LEU A 21 12.86 6.56 -12.56
C LEU A 21 13.67 5.57 -11.73
N GLU A 22 13.19 4.34 -11.57
CA GLU A 22 13.92 3.29 -10.86
C GLU A 22 15.17 2.85 -11.62
N ALA A 23 15.08 2.69 -12.94
CA ALA A 23 16.20 2.31 -13.79
C ALA A 23 17.31 3.38 -13.79
N ASN A 24 16.94 4.66 -13.79
CA ASN A 24 17.89 5.76 -13.79
C ASN A 24 18.43 6.09 -12.39
N ARG A 25 17.62 5.87 -11.35
CA ARG A 25 17.99 6.15 -9.97
C ARG A 25 17.25 5.22 -9.00
N PRO A 26 17.87 4.10 -8.61
CA PRO A 26 17.25 3.13 -7.71
C PRO A 26 16.72 3.78 -6.42
N GLY A 27 15.49 3.46 -6.05
CA GLY A 27 14.74 4.02 -4.92
C GLY A 27 14.01 5.33 -5.21
N SER A 28 14.13 5.91 -6.41
CA SER A 28 13.43 7.15 -6.79
C SER A 28 12.00 6.90 -7.23
N ALA A 29 11.70 5.70 -7.74
CA ALA A 29 10.32 5.32 -8.03
C ALA A 29 9.50 5.14 -6.76
N ALA A 30 10.09 4.72 -5.65
CA ALA A 30 9.39 4.66 -4.36
C ALA A 30 8.99 6.05 -3.86
N LYS A 31 9.85 7.06 -4.08
CA LYS A 31 9.54 8.46 -3.74
C LYS A 31 8.54 9.09 -4.70
N ALA A 32 8.70 8.86 -6.00
CA ALA A 32 7.83 9.42 -7.01
C ALA A 32 6.49 8.68 -7.12
N GLY A 33 6.43 7.40 -6.76
CA GLY A 33 5.23 6.56 -6.75
C GLY A 33 4.15 7.14 -5.86
N GLY A 34 4.54 7.83 -4.78
CA GLY A 34 3.57 8.51 -3.94
C GLY A 34 3.05 9.84 -4.49
N THR A 35 3.82 10.52 -5.33
CA THR A 35 3.44 11.80 -5.98
C THR A 35 2.75 11.57 -7.33
N LEU A 36 3.08 10.49 -8.03
CA LEU A 36 2.56 10.15 -9.36
C LEU A 36 1.38 9.17 -9.32
N ALA A 37 0.99 8.66 -8.14
CA ALA A 37 -0.08 7.69 -7.96
C ALA A 37 -1.49 8.14 -8.40
N GLY A 38 -1.70 9.37 -8.87
CA GLY A 38 -3.06 9.86 -9.09
C GLY A 38 -3.89 9.95 -7.79
N PRO A 39 -5.16 10.35 -7.87
CA PRO A 39 -5.96 10.67 -6.70
C PRO A 39 -6.44 9.43 -5.94
N ALA A 40 -6.84 9.63 -4.68
CA ALA A 40 -7.56 8.60 -3.93
C ALA A 40 -8.91 8.34 -4.60
N THR A 41 -9.41 7.10 -4.51
CA THR A 41 -10.70 6.74 -5.11
C THR A 41 -11.82 7.57 -4.47
N PRO A 42 -12.65 8.25 -5.28
CA PRO A 42 -13.86 8.93 -4.80
C PRO A 42 -14.80 7.94 -4.12
N ASP A 43 -15.54 8.39 -3.10
CA ASP A 43 -16.55 7.58 -2.39
C ASP A 43 -16.06 6.21 -1.87
N ARG A 44 -14.75 6.07 -1.65
CA ARG A 44 -14.14 4.83 -1.14
C ARG A 44 -14.80 4.34 0.15
N PRO A 45 -14.92 3.02 0.36
CA PRO A 45 -15.53 2.46 1.56
C PRO A 45 -14.77 2.88 2.82
N ASP A 46 -15.50 3.04 3.92
CA ASP A 46 -14.92 3.26 5.25
C ASP A 46 -14.56 1.93 5.90
N ILE A 47 -13.61 1.22 5.26
CA ILE A 47 -13.17 -0.11 5.66
C ILE A 47 -11.64 -0.08 5.62
N PRO A 48 -10.95 -0.48 6.70
CA PRO A 48 -9.51 -0.55 6.67
C PRO A 48 -9.03 -1.70 5.78
N VAL A 49 -7.88 -1.51 5.16
CA VAL A 49 -7.31 -2.47 4.19
C VAL A 49 -7.14 -3.87 4.77
N TRP A 50 -6.76 -4.01 6.04
CA TRP A 50 -6.60 -5.31 6.70
C TRP A 50 -7.92 -6.06 6.95
N ASP A 51 -9.08 -5.40 6.80
CA ASP A 51 -10.40 -6.00 6.96
C ASP A 51 -11.08 -6.34 5.62
N TYR A 52 -10.45 -6.09 4.48
CA TYR A 52 -11.06 -6.31 3.16
C TYR A 52 -11.55 -7.75 2.95
N GLN A 53 -10.75 -8.75 3.32
CA GLN A 53 -11.18 -10.16 3.18
C GLN A 53 -12.38 -10.47 4.07
N ARG A 54 -12.35 -10.02 5.33
CA ARG A 54 -13.47 -10.21 6.26
C ARG A 54 -14.74 -9.54 5.73
N HIS A 55 -14.61 -8.34 5.16
CA HIS A 55 -15.74 -7.64 4.58
C HIS A 55 -16.37 -8.41 3.41
N VAL A 56 -15.56 -8.95 2.49
CA VAL A 56 -16.09 -9.79 1.38
C VAL A 56 -16.75 -11.05 1.90
N ASP A 57 -16.19 -11.68 2.94
CA ASP A 57 -16.78 -12.88 3.55
C ASP A 57 -18.16 -12.58 4.20
N GLU A 58 -18.34 -11.37 4.74
CA GLU A 58 -19.59 -10.88 5.35
C GLU A 58 -20.58 -10.29 4.32
N HIS A 59 -20.08 -9.85 3.16
CA HIS A 59 -20.82 -9.17 2.10
C HIS A 59 -20.54 -9.83 0.74
N PRO A 60 -21.22 -10.96 0.42
CA PRO A 60 -20.92 -11.77 -0.76
C PRO A 60 -21.25 -11.09 -2.10
N ASP A 61 -21.92 -9.93 -2.06
CA ASP A 61 -22.17 -9.06 -3.21
C ASP A 61 -20.99 -8.13 -3.55
N VAL A 62 -19.98 -8.05 -2.69
CA VAL A 62 -18.76 -7.25 -2.88
C VAL A 62 -17.65 -8.14 -3.43
N ASP A 63 -17.05 -7.73 -4.55
CA ASP A 63 -15.87 -8.40 -5.11
C ASP A 63 -14.59 -7.88 -4.43
N ILE A 64 -13.71 -8.80 -4.03
CA ILE A 64 -12.38 -8.46 -3.51
C ILE A 64 -11.55 -7.70 -4.54
N ALA A 65 -11.74 -7.97 -5.84
CA ALA A 65 -11.06 -7.27 -6.93
C ALA A 65 -11.36 -5.76 -6.92
N ASP A 66 -12.60 -5.38 -6.59
CA ASP A 66 -13.01 -3.98 -6.51
C ASP A 66 -12.37 -3.30 -5.29
N LEU A 67 -12.35 -3.99 -4.13
CA LEU A 67 -11.74 -3.45 -2.92
C LEU A 67 -10.23 -3.24 -3.06
N ILE A 68 -9.50 -4.18 -3.67
CA ILE A 68 -8.04 -4.06 -3.80
C ILE A 68 -7.62 -2.95 -4.77
N ALA A 69 -8.52 -2.55 -5.68
CA ALA A 69 -8.32 -1.44 -6.60
C ALA A 69 -8.62 -0.08 -5.96
N VAL A 70 -9.26 -0.03 -4.79
CA VAL A 70 -9.52 1.22 -4.07
C VAL A 70 -8.20 1.85 -3.66
N ARG A 71 -7.96 3.07 -4.16
CA ARG A 71 -6.83 3.91 -3.78
C ARG A 71 -7.16 4.69 -2.52
N PHE A 72 -6.31 4.58 -1.51
CA PHE A 72 -6.45 5.26 -0.23
C PHE A 72 -5.17 6.04 0.13
N PRO A 73 -5.30 7.13 0.90
CA PRO A 73 -4.13 7.82 1.44
C PRO A 73 -3.44 6.98 2.52
N VAL A 74 -2.11 6.99 2.50
CA VAL A 74 -1.24 6.55 3.59
C VAL A 74 -0.53 7.79 4.12
N VAL A 75 -0.94 8.24 5.29
CA VAL A 75 -0.40 9.42 5.97
C VAL A 75 0.83 9.00 6.75
N LEU A 76 1.94 9.68 6.51
CA LEU A 76 3.21 9.41 7.18
C LEU A 76 3.19 9.97 8.60
N TYR A 77 4.08 9.44 9.44
CA TYR A 77 4.23 9.89 10.81
C TYR A 77 4.53 11.40 10.87
N GLY A 78 3.80 12.13 11.70
CA GLY A 78 3.81 13.59 11.75
C GLY A 78 2.67 14.26 10.98
N GLY A 79 1.98 13.53 10.10
CA GLY A 79 0.69 13.96 9.53
C GLY A 79 0.75 14.95 8.37
N GLU A 80 1.91 15.56 8.13
CA GLU A 80 2.12 16.57 7.08
C GLU A 80 2.29 15.94 5.69
N ASP A 81 3.00 14.81 5.62
CA ASP A 81 3.25 14.09 4.38
C ASP A 81 2.29 12.90 4.21
N PHE A 82 1.86 12.64 2.99
CA PHE A 82 1.09 11.46 2.64
C PHE A 82 1.43 10.95 1.24
N THR A 83 1.11 9.68 1.00
CA THR A 83 1.13 9.04 -0.31
C THR A 83 -0.24 8.46 -0.61
N ILE A 84 -0.55 8.20 -1.89
CA ILE A 84 -1.77 7.50 -2.29
C ILE A 84 -1.35 6.16 -2.88
N THR A 85 -1.99 5.07 -2.45
CA THR A 85 -1.71 3.71 -2.93
C THR A 85 -2.97 2.86 -2.92
N SER A 86 -2.88 1.64 -3.43
CA SER A 86 -3.89 0.59 -3.35
C SER A 86 -3.20 -0.76 -3.11
N VAL A 87 -3.97 -1.77 -2.73
CA VAL A 87 -3.45 -3.14 -2.65
C VAL A 87 -3.00 -3.62 -4.04
N ALA A 88 -3.76 -3.28 -5.08
CA ALA A 88 -3.41 -3.58 -6.46
C ALA A 88 -2.07 -2.95 -6.90
N ASP A 89 -1.77 -1.72 -6.47
CA ASP A 89 -0.47 -1.08 -6.73
C ASP A 89 0.68 -1.93 -6.16
N HIS A 90 0.55 -2.42 -4.93
CA HIS A 90 1.59 -3.22 -4.27
C HIS A 90 1.77 -4.60 -4.90
N LEU A 91 0.69 -5.23 -5.36
CA LEU A 91 0.75 -6.52 -6.05
C LEU A 91 1.42 -6.43 -7.43
N ASN A 92 1.41 -5.24 -8.05
CA ASN A 92 1.99 -4.99 -9.38
C ASN A 92 3.36 -4.30 -9.35
N LEU A 93 4.02 -4.24 -8.18
CA LEU A 93 5.34 -3.61 -8.08
C LEU A 93 6.35 -4.31 -9.02
N PRO A 94 7.14 -3.53 -9.78
CA PRO A 94 8.08 -4.06 -10.78
C PRO A 94 9.20 -4.89 -10.15
N VAL A 95 9.54 -4.60 -8.88
CA VAL A 95 10.50 -5.39 -8.10
C VAL A 95 9.73 -6.50 -7.38
N ARG A 96 9.79 -7.72 -7.93
CA ARG A 96 9.20 -8.89 -7.28
C ARG A 96 10.01 -9.27 -6.05
N PRO A 97 9.38 -9.47 -4.87
CA PRO A 97 10.07 -10.02 -3.71
C PRO A 97 10.61 -11.42 -4.01
N SER A 98 11.63 -11.85 -3.26
CA SER A 98 12.23 -13.18 -3.38
C SER A 98 11.26 -14.32 -3.03
N GLN A 99 10.12 -14.00 -2.46
CA GLN A 99 9.02 -14.91 -2.20
C GLN A 99 7.74 -14.40 -2.88
N PRO A 100 6.75 -15.27 -3.16
CA PRO A 100 5.48 -14.83 -3.73
C PRO A 100 4.83 -13.73 -2.87
N TRP A 101 4.57 -12.59 -3.51
CA TRP A 101 3.77 -11.49 -2.96
C TRP A 101 2.35 -11.66 -3.47
N THR A 102 1.48 -12.16 -2.61
CA THR A 102 0.09 -12.47 -2.92
C THR A 102 -0.84 -11.50 -2.21
N LEU A 103 -2.11 -11.46 -2.60
CA LEU A 103 -3.13 -10.70 -1.87
C LEU A 103 -3.14 -11.05 -0.37
N ALA A 104 -3.15 -12.35 -0.05
CA ALA A 104 -3.10 -12.80 1.34
C ALA A 104 -1.86 -12.28 2.09
N THR A 105 -0.71 -12.20 1.42
CA THR A 105 0.53 -11.66 2.01
C THR A 105 0.42 -10.16 2.27
N GLU A 106 -0.15 -9.42 1.33
CA GLU A 106 -0.33 -7.96 1.44
C GLU A 106 -1.31 -7.62 2.58
N LEU A 107 -2.45 -8.31 2.66
CA LEU A 107 -3.42 -8.10 3.75
C LEU A 107 -2.85 -8.49 5.11
N ASP A 108 -2.09 -9.60 5.17
CA ASP A 108 -1.40 -10.04 6.39
C ASP A 108 -0.35 -9.03 6.87
N MET A 109 0.43 -8.45 5.94
CA MET A 109 1.39 -7.39 6.27
C MET A 109 0.69 -6.18 6.91
N TRP A 110 -0.41 -5.70 6.29
CA TRP A 110 -1.17 -4.58 6.84
C TRP A 110 -1.77 -4.91 8.22
N ASN A 111 -2.31 -6.11 8.37
CA ASN A 111 -2.85 -6.58 9.65
C ASN A 111 -1.75 -6.67 10.73
N HIS A 112 -0.55 -7.13 10.37
CA HIS A 112 0.59 -7.16 11.28
C HIS A 112 0.99 -5.74 11.73
N LEU A 113 1.12 -4.80 10.79
CA LEU A 113 1.44 -3.40 11.11
C LEU A 113 0.37 -2.76 12.01
N HIS A 114 -0.90 -3.06 11.78
CA HIS A 114 -1.98 -2.60 12.65
C HIS A 114 -1.86 -3.22 14.04
N THR A 115 -1.71 -4.54 14.13
CA THR A 115 -1.62 -5.28 15.40
C THR A 115 -0.41 -4.83 16.22
N ALA A 116 0.71 -4.53 15.57
CA ALA A 116 1.91 -3.98 16.19
C ALA A 116 1.77 -2.50 16.61
N GLY A 117 0.64 -1.85 16.32
CA GLY A 117 0.39 -0.45 16.66
C GLY A 117 1.27 0.53 15.86
N ILE A 118 1.69 0.16 14.65
CA ILE A 118 2.46 1.01 13.74
C ILE A 118 1.51 1.90 12.93
N VAL A 119 0.40 1.32 12.49
CA VAL A 119 -0.62 2.02 11.70
C VAL A 119 -1.99 1.94 12.36
N ARG A 120 -2.84 2.92 12.05
CA ARG A 120 -4.26 2.91 12.38
C ARG A 120 -5.09 3.35 11.18
N TRP A 121 -6.37 3.03 11.22
CA TRP A 121 -7.34 3.59 10.28
C TRP A 121 -7.87 4.92 10.82
N ASN A 122 -7.91 5.93 9.96
CA ASN A 122 -8.62 7.18 10.21
C ASN A 122 -9.87 7.19 9.33
N SER A 123 -11.04 7.00 9.95
CA SER A 123 -12.33 6.94 9.24
C SER A 123 -12.77 8.28 8.66
N GLU A 124 -12.43 9.40 9.30
CA GLU A 124 -12.75 10.73 8.79
C GLU A 124 -12.01 11.02 7.47
N ARG A 125 -10.73 10.64 7.42
CA ARG A 125 -9.89 10.80 6.22
C ARG A 125 -9.98 9.60 5.28
N ARG A 126 -10.62 8.51 5.71
CA ARG A 126 -10.59 7.18 5.06
C ARG A 126 -9.18 6.84 4.59
N ALA A 127 -8.25 6.84 5.53
CA ALA A 127 -6.82 6.76 5.29
C ALA A 127 -6.12 5.87 6.32
N VAL A 128 -5.01 5.26 5.91
CA VAL A 128 -4.10 4.59 6.85
C VAL A 128 -3.12 5.63 7.39
N GLU A 129 -2.98 5.73 8.71
CA GLU A 129 -2.05 6.67 9.34
C GLU A 129 -0.94 5.92 10.06
N HIS A 130 0.31 6.29 9.76
CA HIS A 130 1.45 5.88 10.55
C HIS A 130 1.46 6.64 11.88
N ILE A 131 1.29 5.91 12.98
CA ILE A 131 1.26 6.47 14.34
C ILE A 131 2.60 6.28 15.07
N ARG A 132 3.58 5.68 14.39
CA ARG A 132 4.95 5.49 14.87
C ARG A 132 5.96 5.97 13.81
N PRO A 133 7.17 6.41 14.22
CA PRO A 133 8.25 6.77 13.32
C PRO A 133 8.64 5.67 12.32
N GLN A 134 9.35 6.07 11.25
CA GLN A 134 9.75 5.17 10.17
C GLN A 134 10.62 3.98 10.62
N ASP A 135 11.45 4.16 11.64
CA ASP A 135 12.31 3.07 12.12
C ASP A 135 11.51 1.96 12.81
N ASP A 136 10.44 2.30 13.53
CA ASP A 136 9.51 1.31 14.11
C ASP A 136 8.77 0.55 13.01
N TYR A 137 8.34 1.25 11.96
CA TYR A 137 7.74 0.63 10.78
C TYR A 137 8.69 -0.38 10.11
N ARG A 138 9.96 0.00 9.91
CA ARG A 138 10.98 -0.90 9.33
C ARG A 138 11.24 -2.12 10.23
N ALA A 139 11.28 -1.92 11.54
CA ALA A 139 11.47 -2.99 12.51
C ALA A 139 10.31 -4.00 12.45
N ALA A 140 9.06 -3.51 12.44
CA ALA A 140 7.87 -4.35 12.33
C ALA A 140 7.83 -5.14 11.01
N LEU A 141 8.13 -4.51 9.87
CA LEU A 141 8.21 -5.22 8.59
C LEU A 141 9.31 -6.30 8.58
N HIS A 142 10.44 -6.01 9.22
CA HIS A 142 11.53 -6.98 9.31
C HIS A 142 11.14 -8.19 10.18
N GLU A 143 10.50 -7.95 11.33
CA GLU A 143 9.97 -9.00 12.20
C GLU A 143 8.93 -9.87 11.48
N TRP A 144 7.95 -9.24 10.84
CA TRP A 144 6.96 -9.91 10.02
C TRP A 144 7.60 -10.79 8.93
N GLY A 145 8.58 -10.25 8.21
CA GLY A 145 9.31 -10.99 7.18
C GLY A 145 10.10 -12.18 7.72
N ILE A 146 10.60 -12.13 8.96
CA ILE A 146 11.23 -13.28 9.64
C ILE A 146 10.19 -14.35 9.97
N ALA A 147 9.09 -13.96 10.63
CA ALA A 147 8.04 -14.89 11.03
C ALA A 147 7.48 -15.66 9.82
N ARG A 148 7.21 -14.96 8.73
CA ARG A 148 6.70 -15.57 7.49
C ARG A 148 7.67 -16.58 6.86
N ARG A 149 8.98 -16.33 6.94
CA ARG A 149 10.00 -17.28 6.45
C ARG A 149 10.03 -18.54 7.29
N ALA A 150 9.97 -18.40 8.61
CA ALA A 150 9.93 -19.54 9.51
C ALA A 150 8.70 -20.44 9.26
N ASP A 151 7.53 -19.83 9.01
CA ASP A 151 6.30 -20.57 8.68
C ASP A 151 6.36 -21.28 7.32
N ALA A 152 7.08 -20.71 6.35
CA ALA A 152 7.29 -21.32 5.04
C ALA A 152 8.23 -22.53 5.11
N ASP A 153 9.29 -22.45 5.94
CA ASP A 153 10.25 -23.54 6.13
C ASP A 153 9.69 -24.72 6.96
N ALA A 154 8.59 -24.50 7.70
CA ALA A 154 7.93 -25.50 8.52
C ALA A 154 6.90 -26.38 7.77
N ARG A 155 6.64 -26.11 6.48
CA ARG A 155 5.67 -26.82 5.64
C ARG A 155 6.36 -27.70 4.59
#